data_AF-A0A2D6U5M4-F1
#
_entry.id   AF-A0A2D6U5M4-F1
#
_cell.length_a   1.000
_cell.length_b   1.000
_cell.length_c   1.000
_cell.angle_alpha   90.00
_cell.angle_beta   90.00
_cell.angle_gamma   90.00
#
_symmetry.space_group_name_H-M   'P 1'
#
loop_
_entity.id
_entity.type
_entity.pdbx_description
1 polymer ?
#
loop_
_entity_poly.entity_id
_entity_poly.type
_entity_poly.pdbx_seq_one_letter_code
_entity_poly.pdbx_strand_id
1 'polypeptide(L)'
;MVKIINILLLFQLGLCFTSGQTVKGGSPLSSPPRLPSNIPPPPSFASISSKAGKFQIVSAEYYSQDPKPFLYKRLIKYDTSTGEAWILYSKRDTTGERRVWVPLTEETKK
;
A
#
# COMPACT_ATOMS: atom_id res chain seq x y z
N MET A 1 35.23 7.40 -51.62
CA MET A 1 33.95 6.85 -51.10
C MET A 1 33.69 7.25 -49.63
N VAL A 2 33.81 8.54 -49.28
CA VAL A 2 33.60 9.00 -47.87
C VAL A 2 32.57 10.15 -47.77
N LYS A 3 32.10 10.71 -48.90
CA LYS A 3 31.15 11.83 -48.91
C LYS A 3 29.67 11.44 -48.81
N ILE A 4 29.30 10.19 -49.10
CA ILE A 4 27.89 9.74 -49.10
C ILE A 4 27.42 9.32 -47.70
N ILE A 5 28.34 8.82 -46.86
CA ILE A 5 28.03 8.36 -45.49
C ILE A 5 27.60 9.51 -44.57
N ASN A 6 28.10 10.73 -44.79
CA ASN A 6 27.76 11.87 -43.94
C ASN A 6 26.35 12.43 -44.18
N ILE A 7 25.76 12.18 -45.36
CA ILE A 7 24.40 12.62 -45.69
C ILE A 7 23.35 11.68 -45.09
N LEU A 8 23.67 10.39 -44.95
CA LEU A 8 22.76 9.40 -44.36
C LEU A 8 22.65 9.54 -42.83
N LEU A 9 23.71 10.01 -42.17
CA LEU A 9 23.75 10.27 -40.72
C LEU A 9 22.96 11.53 -40.32
N LEU A 10 22.82 12.51 -41.20
CA LEU A 10 22.02 13.73 -40.96
C LEU A 10 20.51 13.48 -41.06
N PHE A 11 20.06 12.41 -41.73
CA PHE A 11 18.65 12.11 -41.89
C PHE A 11 18.01 11.41 -40.67
N GLN A 12 18.82 10.88 -39.74
CA GLN A 12 18.35 10.21 -38.52
C GLN A 12 18.12 11.16 -37.34
N LEU A 13 18.52 12.44 -37.46
CA LEU A 13 18.29 13.46 -36.41
C LEU A 13 16.95 14.20 -36.55
N GLY A 14 16.13 13.90 -37.56
CA GLY A 14 14.93 14.67 -37.90
C GLY A 14 13.59 14.11 -37.44
N LEU A 15 13.53 13.01 -36.68
CA LEU A 15 12.27 12.29 -36.39
C LEU A 15 12.01 12.03 -34.89
N CYS A 16 12.39 12.98 -34.02
CA CYS A 16 11.88 13.03 -32.64
C CYS A 16 10.86 14.15 -32.45
N PHE A 17 10.07 14.47 -33.48
CA PHE A 17 8.89 15.32 -33.32
C PHE A 17 7.74 14.51 -32.70
N THR A 18 7.67 14.61 -31.37
CA THR A 18 6.44 14.89 -30.62
C THR A 18 5.18 14.14 -31.05
N SER A 19 4.99 12.95 -30.49
CA SER A 19 3.65 12.42 -30.22
C SER A 19 3.54 12.03 -28.75
N GLY A 20 3.86 13.01 -27.88
CA GLY A 20 3.26 13.06 -26.56
C GLY A 20 1.78 13.29 -26.78
N GLN A 21 0.96 12.25 -26.64
CA GLN A 21 -0.47 12.44 -26.43
C GLN A 21 -0.58 13.39 -25.25
N THR A 22 -1.08 14.60 -25.51
CA THR A 22 -1.68 15.43 -24.48
C THR A 22 -2.78 14.54 -23.89
N VAL A 23 -2.48 13.83 -22.82
CA VAL A 23 -3.50 13.30 -21.94
C VAL A 23 -4.27 14.55 -21.60
N LYS A 24 -5.47 14.72 -22.18
CA LYS A 24 -6.38 15.76 -21.75
C LYS A 24 -6.39 15.59 -20.25
N GLY A 25 -5.78 16.55 -19.55
CA GLY A 25 -5.77 16.60 -18.11
C GLY A 25 -7.23 16.65 -17.75
N GLY A 26 -7.80 15.47 -17.51
CA GLY A 26 -9.09 15.35 -16.88
C GLY A 26 -8.85 16.05 -15.58
N SER A 27 -9.43 17.24 -15.45
CA SER A 27 -9.51 17.95 -14.19
C SER A 27 -9.75 16.89 -13.12
N PRO A 28 -8.93 16.77 -12.07
CA PRO A 28 -9.17 15.79 -11.04
C PRO A 28 -10.63 15.96 -10.65
N LEU A 29 -11.45 14.91 -10.89
CA LEU A 29 -12.88 14.94 -10.64
C LEU A 29 -13.05 15.58 -9.27
N SER A 30 -13.69 16.76 -9.21
CA SER A 30 -13.57 17.69 -8.08
C SER A 30 -14.24 17.20 -6.80
N SER A 31 -14.64 15.94 -6.78
CA SER A 31 -15.06 15.20 -5.61
C SER A 31 -15.05 13.72 -5.96
N PRO A 32 -14.66 12.84 -5.02
CA PRO A 32 -14.94 11.41 -5.17
C PRO A 32 -16.44 11.19 -5.47
N PRO A 33 -16.79 10.16 -6.24
CA PRO A 33 -18.18 9.83 -6.53
C PRO A 33 -18.97 9.69 -5.23
N ARG A 34 -20.19 10.24 -5.21
CA ARG A 34 -21.06 10.18 -4.03
C ARG A 34 -21.35 8.71 -3.71
N LEU A 35 -21.23 8.38 -2.43
CA LEU A 35 -21.64 7.10 -1.89
C LEU A 35 -23.13 6.84 -2.20
N PRO A 36 -23.52 5.64 -2.66
CA PRO A 36 -24.93 5.28 -2.82
C PRO A 36 -25.73 5.54 -1.54
N SER A 37 -26.98 5.97 -1.66
CA SER A 37 -27.84 6.29 -0.51
C SER A 37 -28.23 5.07 0.32
N ASN A 38 -28.09 3.86 -0.23
CA ASN A 38 -28.46 2.58 0.38
C ASN A 38 -27.24 1.71 0.68
N ILE A 39 -26.21 2.30 1.30
CA ILE A 39 -25.11 1.49 1.83
C ILE A 39 -25.57 0.95 3.18
N PRO A 40 -25.49 -0.37 3.43
CA PRO A 40 -25.76 -0.90 4.76
C PRO A 40 -24.87 -0.19 5.80
N PRO A 41 -25.34 0.02 7.03
CA PRO A 41 -24.51 0.63 8.06
C PRO A 41 -23.20 -0.15 8.15
N PRO A 42 -22.05 0.53 8.34
CA PRO A 42 -20.78 -0.16 8.49
C PRO A 42 -20.92 -1.17 9.63
N PRO A 43 -20.36 -2.38 9.49
CA PRO A 43 -20.40 -3.36 10.56
C PRO A 43 -19.85 -2.73 11.84
N SER A 44 -20.60 -2.86 12.95
CA SER A 44 -20.15 -2.35 14.24
C SER A 44 -19.00 -3.22 14.74
N PHE A 45 -17.77 -2.73 14.62
CA PHE A 45 -16.60 -3.39 15.19
C PHE A 45 -16.48 -3.18 16.70
N ALA A 46 -17.26 -2.25 17.26
CA ALA A 46 -17.31 -2.00 18.71
C ALA A 46 -17.95 -3.16 19.50
N SER A 47 -18.72 -4.03 18.85
CA SER A 47 -19.30 -5.23 19.48
C SER A 47 -18.43 -6.48 19.31
N ILE A 48 -17.17 -6.36 18.89
CA ILE A 48 -16.15 -7.35 19.28
C ILE A 48 -15.86 -7.10 20.77
N SER A 49 -16.88 -7.34 21.61
CA SER A 49 -16.67 -7.82 22.96
C SER A 49 -15.90 -9.11 22.75
N SER A 50 -14.57 -9.05 22.86
CA SER A 50 -13.78 -10.25 22.77
C SER A 50 -14.32 -11.16 23.87
N LYS A 51 -14.76 -12.37 23.50
CA LYS A 51 -14.90 -13.46 24.49
C LYS A 51 -13.59 -13.71 25.25
N ALA A 52 -12.50 -13.05 24.86
CA ALA A 52 -11.17 -13.14 25.42
C ALA A 52 -10.89 -12.14 26.56
N GLY A 53 -11.77 -11.15 26.86
CA GLY A 53 -11.78 -10.29 28.06
C GLY A 53 -10.58 -9.35 28.31
N LYS A 54 -9.39 -9.75 27.86
CA LYS A 54 -8.09 -9.13 28.10
C LYS A 54 -7.39 -8.72 26.81
N PHE A 55 -7.66 -9.42 25.70
CA PHE A 55 -7.01 -9.14 24.42
C PHE A 55 -8.02 -8.64 23.38
N GLN A 56 -7.61 -7.61 22.66
CA GLN A 56 -8.32 -7.10 21.49
C GLN A 56 -7.43 -7.25 20.25
N ILE A 57 -8.06 -7.61 19.13
CA ILE A 57 -7.38 -7.73 17.84
C ILE A 57 -7.89 -6.62 16.93
N VAL A 58 -6.98 -5.86 16.33
CA VAL A 58 -7.28 -4.77 15.40
C VAL A 58 -6.46 -4.92 14.12
N SER A 59 -7.05 -4.50 13.00
CA SER A 59 -6.34 -4.32 11.74
C SER A 59 -5.74 -2.91 11.70
N ALA A 60 -4.43 -2.82 11.51
CA ALA A 60 -3.74 -1.55 11.29
C ALA A 60 -3.29 -1.46 9.84
N GLU A 61 -3.57 -0.32 9.22
CA GLU A 61 -3.21 -0.04 7.84
C GLU A 61 -2.51 1.31 7.76
N TYR A 62 -1.39 1.37 7.03
CA TYR A 62 -0.68 2.63 6.77
C TYR A 62 -0.02 2.60 5.39
N TYR A 63 0.15 3.79 4.82
CA TYR A 63 0.94 3.98 3.61
C TYR A 63 2.37 4.33 3.98
N SER A 64 3.36 3.78 3.28
CA SER A 64 4.73 4.27 3.42
C SER A 64 4.89 5.68 2.87
N GLN A 65 5.90 6.38 3.36
CA GLN A 65 6.32 7.70 2.87
C GLN A 65 7.28 7.61 1.67
N ASP A 66 7.32 6.46 0.99
CA ASP A 66 8.15 6.27 -0.21
C ASP A 66 7.63 7.13 -1.39
N PRO A 67 8.49 7.48 -2.37
CA PRO A 67 8.06 8.19 -3.58
C PRO A 67 6.90 7.50 -4.33
N LYS A 68 6.81 6.17 -4.22
CA LYS A 68 5.65 5.37 -4.59
C LYS A 68 5.10 4.70 -3.33
N PRO A 69 3.96 5.16 -2.77
CA PRO A 69 3.44 4.63 -1.52
C PRO A 69 3.03 3.16 -1.63
N PHE A 70 3.43 2.35 -0.64
CA PHE A 70 2.95 0.99 -0.47
C PHE A 70 1.97 0.93 0.70
N LEU A 71 0.86 0.20 0.53
CA LEU A 71 -0.11 -0.06 1.60
C LEU A 71 0.36 -1.27 2.43
N TYR A 72 0.64 -1.04 3.70
CA TYR A 72 0.95 -2.10 4.65
C TYR A 72 -0.28 -2.41 5.49
N LYS A 73 -0.61 -3.70 5.60
CA LYS A 73 -1.70 -4.21 6.46
C LYS A 73 -1.12 -5.17 7.49
N ARG A 74 -1.42 -4.92 8.77
CA ARG A 74 -0.97 -5.75 9.90
C ARG A 74 -2.13 -6.06 10.83
N LEU A 75 -2.10 -7.23 11.45
CA LEU A 75 -2.97 -7.54 12.60
C LEU A 75 -2.18 -7.29 13.87
N ILE A 76 -2.77 -6.50 14.77
CA ILE A 76 -2.23 -6.19 16.08
C ILE A 76 -3.14 -6.83 17.12
N LYS A 77 -2.55 -7.59 18.03
CA LYS A 77 -3.19 -8.03 19.26
C LYS A 77 -2.66 -7.13 20.36
N TYR A 78 -3.51 -6.53 21.18
CA TYR A 78 -3.07 -5.79 22.36
C TYR A 78 -3.86 -6.21 23.59
N ASP A 79 -3.20 -6.12 24.73
CA ASP A 79 -3.74 -6.32 26.05
C ASP A 79 -4.43 -5.04 26.50
N THR A 80 -5.74 -5.10 26.74
CA THR A 80 -6.55 -3.94 27.15
C THR A 80 -6.26 -3.50 28.58
N SER A 81 -5.61 -4.36 29.38
CA SER A 81 -5.28 -4.09 30.79
C SER A 81 -3.86 -3.54 30.97
N THR A 82 -2.88 -4.03 30.20
CA THR A 82 -1.48 -3.62 30.32
C THR A 82 -1.02 -2.67 29.22
N GLY A 83 -1.73 -2.61 28.08
CA GLY A 83 -1.31 -1.89 26.89
C GLY A 83 -0.22 -2.59 26.07
N GLU A 84 0.24 -3.77 26.50
CA GLU A 84 1.21 -4.56 25.74
C GLU A 84 0.61 -5.00 24.40
N ALA A 85 1.42 -5.00 23.35
CA ALA A 85 0.94 -5.32 22.02
C ALA A 85 1.87 -6.28 21.26
N TRP A 86 1.30 -6.97 20.29
CA TRP A 86 1.98 -7.92 19.41
C TRP A 86 1.49 -7.76 17.99
N ILE A 87 2.39 -7.87 17.02
CA ILE A 87 2.04 -7.95 15.59
C ILE A 87 2.01 -9.42 15.16
N LEU A 88 1.03 -9.79 14.34
CA LEU A 88 1.02 -11.08 13.67
C LEU A 88 2.05 -11.08 12.54
N TYR A 89 3.07 -11.91 12.68
CA TYR A 89 4.03 -12.21 11.63
C TYR A 89 3.63 -13.51 10.94
N SER A 90 3.42 -13.46 9.62
CA SER A 90 3.20 -14.65 8.80
C SER A 90 4.38 -14.84 7.85
N LYS A 91 4.95 -16.04 7.84
CA LYS A 91 5.99 -16.45 6.89
C LYS A 91 5.59 -17.79 6.30
N ARG A 92 5.67 -17.89 4.97
CA ARG A 92 5.54 -19.16 4.26
C ARG A 92 6.92 -19.77 4.07
N ASP A 93 7.05 -21.05 4.38
CA ASP A 93 8.23 -21.87 4.09
C ASP A 93 7.81 -23.15 3.35
N THR A 94 8.74 -24.10 3.19
CA THR A 94 8.50 -25.37 2.49
C THR A 94 7.48 -26.27 3.18
N THR A 95 7.16 -26.02 4.46
CA THR A 95 6.20 -26.81 5.25
C THR A 95 4.81 -26.17 5.31
N GLY A 96 4.66 -24.93 4.85
CA GLY A 96 3.38 -24.23 4.81
C GLY A 96 3.47 -22.80 5.32
N GLU A 97 2.32 -22.24 5.73
CA GLU A 97 2.25 -20.92 6.35
C GLU A 97 2.36 -21.02 7.86
N ARG A 98 3.38 -20.37 8.45
CA ARG A 98 3.57 -20.27 9.89
C ARG A 98 3.26 -18.86 10.38
N ARG A 99 2.45 -18.74 11.43
CA ARG A 99 2.02 -17.47 12.02
C ARG A 99 2.46 -17.38 13.49
N VAL A 100 3.04 -16.25 13.87
CA VAL A 100 3.56 -16.00 15.23
C VAL A 100 3.22 -14.58 15.66
N TRP A 101 2.82 -14.41 16.93
CA TRP A 101 2.66 -13.09 17.55
C TRP A 101 4.01 -12.61 18.07
N VAL A 102 4.51 -11.50 17.53
CA VAL A 102 5.79 -10.90 17.90
C VAL A 102 5.55 -9.63 18.72
N PRO A 103 6.16 -9.47 19.91
CA PRO A 103 5.97 -8.29 20.75
C PRO A 103 6.31 -6.99 20.01
N LEU A 104 5.49 -5.96 20.21
CA LEU A 104 5.80 -4.57 19.90
C LEU A 104 6.67 -4.01 21.05
N THR A 105 7.92 -4.42 21.12
CA THR A 105 8.90 -3.79 22.03
C THR A 105 9.58 -2.63 21.32
N GLU A 106 10.00 -1.61 22.08
CA GLU A 106 10.79 -0.48 21.55
C GLU A 106 12.20 -0.89 21.11
N GLU A 107 12.61 -2.14 21.35
CA GLU A 107 13.94 -2.62 21.01
C GLU A 107 14.03 -3.14 19.58
N THR A 108 13.81 -2.25 18.61
CA THR A 108 14.57 -2.33 17.36
C THR A 108 15.89 -1.59 17.58
N LYS A 109 16.77 -2.16 18.42
CA LYS A 109 18.18 -1.78 18.38
C LYS A 109 18.72 -2.21 17.01
N LYS A 110 19.01 -1.20 16.20
CA LYS A 110 19.77 -1.29 14.95
C LYS A 110 21.05 -2.12 15.12
#